data_AF-A0AAD5UZZ6-F1
#
_entry.id   AF-A0AAD5UZZ6-F1
#
_cell.length_a   1.000
_cell.length_b   1.000
_cell.length_c   1.000
_cell.angle_alpha   90.00
_cell.angle_beta   90.00
_cell.angle_gamma   90.00
#
_symmetry.space_group_name_H-M   'P 1'
#
loop_
_entity.id
_entity.type
_entity.pdbx_description
1 polymer ?
#
loop_
_entity_poly.entity_id
_entity_poly.type
_entity_poly.pdbx_seq_one_letter_code
_entity_poly.pdbx_strand_id
1 'polypeptide(L)'
;MYPTQEERIAIQAAERLMEETMARYDPSHDKYHVQRVRKTALTIARSVGPPSSSESTPDLLVIELAALLHDVLDKKYISQSEYSDPYAYFTPFFVSVAEQGGPDLVGDGRAREIVRIIENVSWSTEKKLIEEGRVGEWHRGCVELHCVQDADRLDAIGALGLSSLFYRHLWRVTPRSE
;
A
#
# COMPACT_ATOMS: atom_id res chain seq x y z
N MET A 1 -20.32 -7.46 2.50
CA MET A 1 -19.12 -8.33 2.59
C MET A 1 -18.19 -7.87 1.49
N TYR A 2 -17.00 -7.40 1.84
CA TYR A 2 -16.01 -6.92 0.88
C TYR A 2 -15.55 -8.07 -0.06
N PRO A 3 -15.34 -7.81 -1.37
CA PRO A 3 -15.57 -6.54 -2.07
C PRO A 3 -17.01 -6.41 -2.61
N THR A 4 -17.54 -5.19 -2.62
CA THR A 4 -18.76 -4.79 -3.34
C THR A 4 -18.56 -4.85 -4.86
N GLN A 5 -19.63 -4.70 -5.64
CA GLN A 5 -19.54 -4.71 -7.10
C GLN A 5 -18.71 -3.54 -7.64
N GLU A 6 -18.85 -2.35 -7.05
CA GLU A 6 -18.09 -1.15 -7.42
C GLU A 6 -16.61 -1.34 -7.07
N GLU A 7 -16.31 -1.87 -5.88
CA GLU A 7 -14.94 -2.16 -5.45
C GLU A 7 -14.23 -3.16 -6.38
N ARG A 8 -14.95 -4.16 -6.89
CA ARG A 8 -14.41 -5.12 -7.87
C ARG A 8 -13.96 -4.44 -9.16
N ILE A 9 -14.63 -3.38 -9.60
CA ILE A 9 -14.25 -2.63 -10.80
C ILE A 9 -12.89 -1.97 -10.58
N ALA A 10 -12.71 -1.32 -9.42
CA ALA A 10 -11.43 -0.72 -9.05
C ALA A 10 -10.30 -1.76 -8.96
N ILE A 11 -10.56 -2.89 -8.30
CA ILE A 11 -9.58 -3.98 -8.14
C ILE A 11 -9.16 -4.54 -9.50
N GLN A 12 -10.12 -4.83 -10.38
CA GLN A 12 -9.83 -5.37 -11.72
C GLN A 12 -9.08 -4.37 -12.59
N ALA A 13 -9.40 -3.08 -12.48
CA ALA A 13 -8.66 -2.04 -13.19
C ALA A 13 -7.21 -1.95 -12.70
N ALA A 14 -6.99 -2.01 -11.38
CA ALA A 14 -5.65 -2.01 -10.79
C ALA A 14 -4.85 -3.26 -11.16
N GLU A 15 -5.48 -4.45 -11.17
CA GLU A 15 -4.86 -5.69 -11.64
C GLU A 15 -4.39 -5.57 -13.08
N ARG A 16 -5.24 -5.05 -13.99
CA ARG A 16 -4.85 -4.84 -15.39
C ARG A 16 -3.67 -3.88 -15.53
N LEU A 17 -3.73 -2.73 -14.84
CA LEU A 17 -2.63 -1.75 -14.87
C LEU A 17 -1.32 -2.34 -14.36
N MET A 18 -1.39 -3.12 -13.28
CA MET A 18 -0.24 -3.83 -12.71
C MET A 18 0.31 -4.85 -13.70
N GLU A 19 -0.53 -5.71 -14.29
CA GLU A 19 -0.08 -6.73 -15.24
C GLU A 19 0.56 -6.12 -16.49
N GLU A 20 -0.05 -5.08 -17.06
CA GLU A 20 0.50 -4.34 -18.21
C GLU A 20 1.84 -3.67 -17.87
N THR A 21 1.99 -3.16 -16.64
CA THR A 21 3.23 -2.53 -16.20
C THR A 21 4.33 -3.56 -15.97
N MET A 22 4.04 -4.62 -15.22
CA MET A 22 5.02 -5.68 -14.90
C MET A 22 5.45 -6.47 -16.13
N ALA A 23 4.61 -6.57 -17.18
CA ALA A 23 5.00 -7.18 -18.45
C ALA A 23 6.15 -6.45 -19.15
N ARG A 24 6.41 -5.18 -18.80
CA ARG A 24 7.53 -4.37 -19.31
C ARG A 24 8.77 -4.45 -18.43
N TYR A 25 8.64 -4.92 -17.19
CA TYR A 25 9.72 -4.95 -16.21
C TYR A 25 10.55 -6.22 -16.35
N ASP A 26 11.72 -6.22 -15.71
CA ASP A 26 12.59 -7.39 -15.66
C ASP A 26 11.96 -8.54 -14.83
N PRO A 27 12.42 -9.79 -14.98
CA PRO A 27 11.88 -10.92 -14.23
C PRO A 27 11.98 -10.81 -12.70
N SER A 28 12.74 -9.85 -12.16
CA SER A 28 12.85 -9.64 -10.71
C SER A 28 11.68 -8.86 -10.12
N HIS A 29 10.89 -8.15 -10.95
CA HIS A 29 9.63 -7.48 -10.56
C HIS A 29 8.48 -8.14 -11.30
N ASP A 30 8.20 -9.40 -10.95
CA ASP A 30 7.14 -10.15 -11.60
C ASP A 30 5.78 -9.89 -10.93
N LYS A 31 4.70 -10.03 -11.70
CA LYS A 31 3.33 -9.94 -11.18
C LYS A 31 3.05 -10.88 -10.01
N TYR A 32 3.85 -11.95 -9.83
CA TYR A 32 3.66 -12.89 -8.75
C TYR A 32 4.09 -12.32 -7.41
N HIS A 33 5.15 -11.50 -7.36
CA HIS A 33 5.50 -10.69 -6.19
C HIS A 33 4.31 -9.84 -5.74
N VAL A 34 3.79 -8.99 -6.63
CA VAL A 34 2.67 -8.09 -6.30
C VAL A 34 1.43 -8.86 -5.82
N GLN A 35 1.11 -10.01 -6.43
CA GLN A 35 -0.02 -10.83 -5.99
C GLN A 35 0.19 -11.46 -4.60
N ARG A 36 1.43 -11.87 -4.26
CA ARG A 36 1.76 -12.38 -2.92
C ARG A 36 1.68 -11.27 -1.87
N VAL A 37 2.19 -10.08 -2.18
CA VAL A 37 2.08 -8.89 -1.32
C VAL A 37 0.61 -8.55 -1.07
N ARG A 38 -0.21 -8.43 -2.12
CA ARG A 38 -1.66 -8.20 -1.98
C ARG A 38 -2.34 -9.21 -1.06
N LYS A 39 -2.13 -10.51 -1.30
CA LYS A 39 -2.75 -11.57 -0.49
C LYS A 39 -2.33 -11.47 0.98
N THR A 40 -1.05 -11.21 1.21
CA THR A 40 -0.49 -11.08 2.57
C THR A 40 -1.02 -9.84 3.26
N ALA A 41 -1.05 -8.69 2.58
CA ALA A 41 -1.57 -7.43 3.10
C ALA A 41 -3.03 -7.55 3.53
N LEU A 42 -3.89 -8.18 2.71
CA LEU A 42 -5.29 -8.44 3.07
C LEU A 42 -5.44 -9.42 4.23
N THR A 43 -4.52 -10.38 4.35
CA THR A 43 -4.51 -11.33 5.48
C THR A 43 -4.14 -10.61 6.77
N ILE A 44 -3.14 -9.72 6.74
CA ILE A 44 -2.75 -8.87 7.86
C ILE A 44 -3.91 -7.94 8.24
N ALA A 45 -4.51 -7.25 7.28
CA ALA A 45 -5.61 -6.32 7.53
C ALA A 45 -6.82 -6.98 8.23
N ARG A 46 -7.10 -8.25 7.91
CA ARG A 46 -8.19 -9.03 8.53
C ARG A 46 -7.82 -9.57 9.92
N SER A 47 -6.53 -9.75 10.21
CA SER A 47 -6.06 -10.25 11.52
C SER A 47 -5.85 -9.11 12.53
N VAL A 48 -5.53 -7.91 12.03
CA VAL A 48 -5.62 -6.66 12.78
C VAL A 48 -7.10 -6.32 12.92
N GLY A 49 -7.78 -7.01 13.86
CA GLY A 49 -9.14 -6.68 14.25
C GLY A 49 -9.24 -5.20 14.69
N PRO A 50 -10.46 -4.65 14.86
CA PRO A 50 -10.61 -3.28 15.33
C PRO A 50 -9.83 -3.16 16.64
N PRO A 51 -8.86 -2.24 16.72
CA PRO A 51 -8.03 -2.14 17.92
C PRO A 51 -8.95 -1.80 19.09
N SER A 52 -8.67 -2.43 20.22
CA SER A 52 -9.33 -2.16 21.48
C SER A 52 -9.27 -0.65 21.72
N SER A 53 -10.42 0.02 21.58
CA SER A 53 -10.66 1.47 21.64
C SER A 53 -10.47 2.24 20.32
N SER A 54 -11.59 2.75 19.80
CA SER A 54 -11.73 3.96 18.99
C SER A 54 -11.13 4.02 17.57
N GLU A 55 -10.26 3.11 17.13
CA GLU A 55 -9.76 3.19 15.74
C GLU A 55 -10.70 2.45 14.76
N SER A 56 -10.85 3.05 13.58
CA SER A 56 -11.64 2.52 12.49
C SER A 56 -11.08 1.19 12.00
N THR A 57 -11.95 0.30 11.54
CA THR A 57 -11.54 -0.91 10.81
C THR A 57 -10.71 -0.52 9.57
N PRO A 58 -9.59 -1.20 9.27
CA PRO A 58 -8.77 -0.88 8.11
C PRO A 58 -9.57 -0.91 6.80
N ASP A 59 -9.35 0.07 5.92
CA ASP A 59 -10.00 0.09 4.61
C ASP A 59 -9.34 -0.94 3.68
N LEU A 60 -10.03 -2.07 3.47
CA LEU A 60 -9.54 -3.17 2.65
C LEU A 60 -9.32 -2.77 1.18
N LEU A 61 -10.14 -1.85 0.65
CA LEU A 61 -9.96 -1.39 -0.72
C LEU A 61 -8.68 -0.57 -0.85
N VAL A 62 -8.43 0.35 0.09
CA VAL A 62 -7.19 1.15 0.11
C VAL A 62 -5.97 0.24 0.17
N ILE A 63 -5.99 -0.76 1.06
CA ILE A 63 -4.89 -1.73 1.19
C ILE A 63 -4.69 -2.52 -0.09
N GLU A 64 -5.77 -3.03 -0.70
CA GLU A 64 -5.69 -3.85 -1.90
C GLU A 64 -5.17 -3.05 -3.10
N LEU A 65 -5.66 -1.83 -3.30
CA LEU A 65 -5.21 -0.96 -4.38
C LEU A 65 -3.77 -0.50 -4.17
N ALA A 66 -3.40 -0.11 -2.96
CA ALA A 66 -2.01 0.27 -2.65
C ALA A 66 -1.06 -0.91 -2.88
N ALA A 67 -1.42 -2.12 -2.44
CA ALA A 67 -0.61 -3.32 -2.69
C ALA A 67 -0.49 -3.67 -4.17
N LEU A 68 -1.56 -3.51 -4.97
CA LEU A 68 -1.50 -3.76 -6.42
C LEU A 68 -0.63 -2.74 -7.16
N LEU A 69 -0.57 -1.51 -6.68
CA LEU A 69 0.03 -0.38 -7.40
C LEU A 69 1.40 0.05 -6.86
N HIS A 70 1.87 -0.51 -5.73
CA HIS A 70 3.10 -0.04 -5.06
C HIS A 70 4.36 -0.06 -5.95
N ASP A 71 4.46 -1.05 -6.85
CA ASP A 71 5.59 -1.20 -7.76
C ASP A 71 5.37 -0.56 -9.14
N VAL A 72 4.19 -0.02 -9.43
CA VAL A 72 3.88 0.60 -10.73
C VAL A 72 4.75 1.83 -10.98
N LEU A 73 5.13 2.56 -9.92
CA LEU A 73 6.00 3.74 -10.01
C LEU A 73 7.46 3.49 -9.60
N ASP A 74 8.00 2.29 -9.81
CA ASP A 74 9.43 2.06 -9.55
C ASP A 74 10.30 2.99 -10.44
N LYS A 75 11.09 3.84 -9.76
CA LYS A 75 12.06 4.80 -10.32
C LYS A 75 13.01 4.19 -11.36
N LYS A 76 13.23 2.88 -11.34
CA LYS A 76 14.07 2.18 -12.32
C LYS A 76 13.47 2.21 -13.73
N TYR A 77 12.15 2.31 -13.85
CA TYR A 77 11.43 2.09 -15.11
C TYR A 77 10.68 3.31 -15.63
N ILE A 78 10.43 4.31 -14.79
CA ILE A 78 9.70 5.52 -15.16
C ILE A 78 10.61 6.74 -15.23
N SER A 79 10.19 7.75 -16.01
CA SER A 79 10.94 9.00 -16.10
C SER A 79 10.89 9.80 -14.80
N GLN A 80 11.88 10.67 -14.58
CA GLN A 80 11.89 11.57 -13.43
C GLN A 80 10.67 12.50 -13.39
N SER A 81 10.12 12.86 -14.56
CA SER A 81 8.87 13.62 -14.66
C SER A 81 7.66 12.85 -14.14
N GLU A 82 7.55 11.56 -14.45
CA GLU A 82 6.43 10.72 -14.00
C GLU A 82 6.51 10.41 -12.50
N TYR A 83 7.72 10.23 -11.97
CA TYR A 83 7.93 10.03 -10.54
C TYR A 83 7.72 11.32 -9.71
N SER A 84 7.79 12.51 -10.32
CA SER A 84 7.75 13.78 -9.59
C SER A 84 6.39 14.12 -8.97
N ASP A 85 5.30 13.60 -9.54
CA ASP A 85 3.95 13.74 -9.02
C ASP A 85 3.17 12.42 -9.16
N PRO A 86 3.37 11.49 -8.21
CA PRO A 86 2.66 10.21 -8.19
C PRO A 86 1.13 10.36 -8.19
N TYR A 87 0.61 11.43 -7.58
CA TYR A 87 -0.82 11.67 -7.54
C TYR A 87 -1.36 12.05 -8.92
N ALA A 88 -0.69 12.94 -9.64
CA ALA A 88 -1.06 13.27 -11.01
C ALA A 88 -0.95 12.05 -11.94
N TYR A 89 0.04 11.17 -11.73
CA TYR A 89 0.18 9.94 -12.51
C TYR A 89 -1.02 8.99 -12.34
N PHE A 90 -1.48 8.76 -11.10
CA PHE A 90 -2.61 7.86 -10.84
C PHE A 90 -3.98 8.52 -10.98
N THR A 91 -4.07 9.85 -11.09
CA THR A 91 -5.35 10.55 -11.23
C THR A 91 -6.17 10.06 -12.43
N PRO A 92 -5.62 9.93 -13.65
CA PRO A 92 -6.35 9.36 -14.79
C PRO A 92 -6.86 7.95 -14.52
N PHE A 93 -6.10 7.13 -13.79
CA PHE A 93 -6.52 5.79 -13.40
C PHE A 93 -7.76 5.85 -12.49
N PHE A 94 -7.73 6.64 -11.42
CA PHE A 94 -8.87 6.76 -10.49
C PHE A 94 -10.11 7.36 -11.14
N VAL A 95 -9.95 8.33 -12.04
CA VAL A 95 -11.06 8.88 -12.83
C VAL A 95 -11.68 7.79 -13.72
N SER A 96 -10.85 7.00 -14.41
CA SER A 96 -11.35 5.91 -15.27
C SER A 96 -12.10 4.83 -14.49
N VAL A 97 -11.73 4.59 -13.23
CA VAL A 97 -12.42 3.65 -12.33
C VAL A 97 -13.83 4.16 -12.03
N ALA A 98 -13.98 5.45 -11.70
CA ALA A 98 -15.28 6.06 -11.46
C ALA A 98 -16.17 6.05 -12.71
N GLU A 99 -15.60 6.35 -13.89
CA GLU A 99 -16.32 6.30 -15.18
C GLU A 99 -16.81 4.89 -15.54
N GLN A 100 -16.10 3.85 -15.14
CA GLN A 100 -16.50 2.45 -15.31
C GLN A 100 -17.56 1.99 -14.31
N GLY A 101 -18.03 2.86 -13.42
CA GLY A 101 -19.00 2.54 -12.37
C GLY A 101 -18.37 2.01 -11.08
N GLY A 102 -17.07 2.22 -10.89
CA GLY A 102 -16.38 1.99 -9.61
C GLY A 102 -16.57 3.16 -8.63
N PRO A 103 -15.99 3.07 -7.43
CA PRO A 103 -16.07 4.13 -6.43
C PRO A 103 -15.33 5.40 -6.87
N ASP A 104 -15.86 6.56 -6.49
CA ASP A 104 -15.20 7.85 -6.67
C ASP A 104 -14.10 8.06 -5.62
N LEU A 105 -12.95 7.40 -5.87
CA LEU A 105 -11.77 7.45 -5.00
C LEU A 105 -11.14 8.86 -4.93
N VAL A 106 -11.38 9.69 -5.94
CA VAL A 106 -10.86 11.07 -5.97
C VAL A 106 -11.71 11.96 -5.06
N GLY A 107 -13.04 11.86 -5.17
CA GLY A 107 -14.00 12.62 -4.39
C GLY A 107 -14.00 12.25 -2.91
N ASP A 108 -13.87 10.96 -2.58
CA ASP A 108 -13.84 10.49 -1.18
C ASP A 108 -12.46 10.66 -0.49
N GLY A 109 -11.43 11.01 -1.26
CA GLY A 109 -10.07 11.26 -0.78
C GLY A 109 -9.17 10.03 -0.66
N ARG A 110 -9.69 8.82 -0.88
CA ARG A 110 -8.90 7.57 -0.80
C ARG A 110 -7.81 7.51 -1.86
N ALA A 111 -7.98 8.14 -3.02
CA ALA A 111 -6.94 8.25 -4.04
C ALA A 111 -5.66 8.88 -3.48
N ARG A 112 -5.77 9.94 -2.68
CA ARG A 112 -4.61 10.59 -2.05
C ARG A 112 -3.96 9.68 -1.02
N GLU A 113 -4.76 8.98 -0.23
CA GLU A 113 -4.25 8.05 0.77
C GLU A 113 -3.52 6.85 0.13
N ILE A 114 -4.09 6.26 -0.91
CA ILE A 114 -3.48 5.17 -1.69
C ILE A 114 -2.12 5.60 -2.25
N VAL A 115 -2.05 6.77 -2.89
CA VAL A 115 -0.79 7.29 -3.45
C VAL A 115 0.23 7.54 -2.34
N ARG A 116 -0.19 8.13 -1.23
CA ARG A 116 0.69 8.37 -0.08
C ARG A 116 1.23 7.08 0.50
N ILE A 117 0.44 6.01 0.55
CA ILE A 117 0.90 4.68 0.95
C ILE A 117 1.97 4.20 -0.03
N ILE A 118 1.67 4.19 -1.34
CA ILE A 118 2.60 3.75 -2.40
C ILE A 118 3.97 4.43 -2.26
N GLU A 119 4.00 5.75 -2.04
CA GLU A 119 5.25 6.50 -1.87
C GLU A 119 6.07 6.08 -0.65
N ASN A 120 5.43 5.52 0.38
CA ASN A 120 6.03 5.20 1.68
C ASN A 120 6.16 3.69 1.94
N VAL A 121 5.78 2.82 1.00
CA VAL A 121 5.91 1.35 1.16
C VAL A 121 7.37 0.91 1.18
N SER A 122 8.20 1.47 0.29
CA SER A 122 9.59 1.01 0.12
C SER A 122 10.43 1.16 1.39
N TRP A 123 11.16 0.08 1.75
CA TRP A 123 12.11 0.06 2.87
C TRP A 123 13.13 1.20 2.82
N SER A 124 13.63 1.53 1.63
CA SER A 124 14.62 2.62 1.46
C SER A 124 14.02 3.98 1.82
N THR A 125 12.75 4.22 1.48
CA THR A 125 12.04 5.45 1.84
C THR A 125 11.86 5.54 3.35
N GLU A 126 11.38 4.46 3.98
CA GLU A 126 11.17 4.43 5.43
C GLU A 126 12.47 4.64 6.21
N LYS A 127 13.55 3.95 5.84
CA LYS A 127 14.86 4.10 6.48
C LYS A 127 15.33 5.56 6.41
N LYS A 128 15.22 6.20 5.24
CA LYS A 128 15.57 7.61 5.07
C LYS A 128 14.72 8.53 5.94
N LEU A 129 13.41 8.30 6.01
CA LEU A 129 12.51 9.09 6.87
C LEU A 129 12.84 8.96 8.35
N ILE A 130 13.26 7.77 8.79
CA ILE A 130 13.70 7.53 10.17
C ILE A 130 15.00 8.28 10.46
N GLU A 131 16.01 8.15 9.59
CA GLU A 131 17.31 8.82 9.74
C GLU A 131 17.17 10.36 9.73
N GLU A 132 16.26 10.90 8.92
CA GLU A 132 15.97 12.33 8.85
C GLU A 132 15.01 12.82 9.96
N GLY A 133 14.48 11.93 10.80
CA GLY A 133 13.50 12.30 11.84
C GLY A 133 12.16 12.80 11.30
N ARG A 134 11.80 12.41 10.07
CA ARG A 134 10.61 12.87 9.33
C ARG A 134 9.41 11.93 9.42
N VAL A 135 9.49 10.91 10.27
CA VAL A 135 8.36 10.02 10.57
C VAL A 135 7.31 10.82 11.34
N GLY A 136 6.19 11.09 10.68
CA GLY A 136 5.07 11.86 11.23
C GLY A 136 4.08 11.02 12.02
N GLU A 137 3.03 11.67 12.50
CA GLU A 137 1.90 11.00 13.16
C GLU A 137 1.19 10.02 12.22
N TRP A 138 0.96 10.44 10.97
CA TRP A 138 0.35 9.57 9.96
C TRP A 138 1.13 8.28 9.73
N HIS A 139 2.47 8.34 9.62
CA HIS A 139 3.31 7.14 9.48
C HIS A 139 3.16 6.18 10.66
N ARG A 140 2.90 6.70 11.86
CA ARG A 140 2.70 5.89 13.08
C ARG A 140 1.27 5.38 13.24
N GLY A 141 0.28 6.04 12.65
CA GLY A 141 -1.14 5.72 12.82
C GLY A 141 -1.82 5.04 11.63
N CYS A 142 -1.25 5.12 10.43
CA CYS A 142 -1.86 4.58 9.21
C CYS A 142 -1.74 3.05 9.14
N VAL A 143 -2.80 2.33 9.54
CA VAL A 143 -2.82 0.86 9.57
C VAL A 143 -2.73 0.27 8.16
N GLU A 144 -3.24 0.98 7.16
CA GLU A 144 -3.20 0.57 5.76
C GLU A 144 -1.76 0.52 5.24
N LEU A 145 -0.97 1.58 5.49
CA LEU A 145 0.47 1.60 5.20
C LEU A 145 1.17 0.43 5.87
N HIS A 146 0.83 0.19 7.14
CA HIS A 146 1.45 -0.83 7.96
C HIS A 146 1.26 -2.23 7.36
N CYS A 147 0.04 -2.53 6.93
CA CYS A 147 -0.30 -3.81 6.30
C CYS A 147 0.49 -4.03 5.00
N VAL A 148 0.62 -3.01 4.15
CA VAL A 148 1.31 -3.13 2.86
C VAL A 148 2.83 -3.24 3.05
N GLN A 149 3.42 -2.43 3.94
CA GLN A 149 4.84 -2.52 4.26
C GLN A 149 5.25 -3.88 4.83
N ASP A 150 4.45 -4.41 5.77
CA ASP A 150 4.75 -5.70 6.39
C ASP A 150 4.60 -6.84 5.36
N ALA A 151 3.59 -6.75 4.48
CA ALA A 151 3.41 -7.71 3.40
C ALA A 151 4.57 -7.73 2.38
N ASP A 152 5.01 -6.54 1.93
CA ASP A 152 6.14 -6.39 1.01
C ASP A 152 7.44 -6.98 1.59
N ARG A 153 7.73 -6.65 2.85
CA ARG A 153 8.90 -7.19 3.56
C ARG A 153 8.84 -8.69 3.75
N LEU A 154 7.67 -9.24 4.10
CA LEU A 154 7.50 -10.68 4.27
C LEU A 154 7.74 -11.43 2.96
N ASP A 155 7.34 -10.85 1.82
CA ASP A 155 7.61 -11.44 0.51
C ASP A 155 9.11 -11.45 0.19
N ALA A 156 9.81 -10.35 0.51
CA ALA A 156 11.26 -10.23 0.29
C ALA A 156 12.11 -11.18 1.15
N ILE A 157 11.64 -11.58 2.34
CA ILE A 157 12.37 -12.48 3.26
C ILE A 157 12.05 -13.97 2.98
N GLY A 158 10.94 -14.28 2.31
CA GLY A 158 10.49 -15.64 2.02
C GLY A 158 10.08 -16.45 3.27
N ALA A 159 10.02 -17.79 3.15
CA ALA A 159 9.53 -18.72 4.18
C ALA A 159 10.30 -18.75 5.53
N LEU A 160 11.31 -17.89 5.70
CA LEU A 160 12.16 -17.81 6.89
C LEU A 160 11.89 -16.57 7.78
N GLY A 161 10.93 -15.71 7.41
CA GLY A 161 10.70 -14.40 8.05
C GLY A 161 9.93 -14.36 9.37
N LEU A 162 9.99 -15.40 10.20
CA LEU A 162 9.23 -15.48 11.47
C LEU A 162 9.68 -14.52 12.59
N SER A 163 10.68 -13.66 12.36
CA SER A 163 11.33 -12.90 13.44
C SER A 163 11.16 -11.37 13.40
N SER A 164 10.53 -10.78 12.38
CA SER A 164 10.41 -9.30 12.28
C SER A 164 9.01 -8.74 12.55
N LEU A 165 7.98 -9.60 12.65
CA LEU A 165 6.62 -9.21 13.05
C LEU A 165 6.53 -8.61 14.47
N PHE A 166 7.58 -8.74 15.28
CA PHE A 166 7.60 -8.25 16.65
C PHE A 166 7.91 -6.75 16.80
N TYR A 167 8.35 -6.06 15.74
CA TYR A 167 8.81 -4.67 15.89
C TYR A 167 7.68 -3.65 16.13
N ARG A 168 6.44 -3.94 15.74
CA ARG A 168 5.32 -2.99 15.92
C ARG A 168 4.57 -3.10 17.24
N HIS A 169 4.55 -4.27 17.89
CA HIS A 169 3.85 -4.42 19.17
C HIS A 169 4.57 -3.68 20.32
N LEU A 170 5.88 -3.43 20.19
CA LEU A 170 6.67 -2.72 21.20
C LEU A 170 6.58 -1.18 21.14
N TRP A 171 6.09 -0.60 20.04
CA TRP A 171 5.92 0.87 19.94
C TRP A 171 4.63 1.40 20.57
N ARG A 172 3.65 0.53 20.86
CA ARG A 172 2.45 0.90 21.63
C ARG A 172 2.69 0.93 23.15
N VAL A 173 3.88 0.53 23.63
CA VAL A 173 4.17 0.41 25.07
C VAL A 173 5.48 1.11 25.44
N THR A 174 5.63 2.38 25.13
CA THR A 174 6.44 3.29 25.95
C THR A 174 5.93 4.71 25.80
N PRO A 175 5.19 5.25 26.78
CA PRO A 175 5.24 6.69 27.00
C PRO A 175 6.69 6.98 27.40
N ARG A 176 7.40 7.78 26.61
CA ARG A 176 8.56 8.51 27.14
C ARG A 176 8.01 9.53 28.13
N SER A 177 7.88 9.12 29.39
CA SER A 177 7.94 10.06 30.51
C SER A 177 9.39 10.50 30.67
N GLU A 178 9.56 11.79 30.96
CA GLU A 178 10.79 12.55 31.19
C GLU A 178 11.87 11.83 32.03
#